data_AF-A0A6H1PGN9-F1
#
_entry.id   AF-A0A6H1PGN9-F1
#
_cell.length_a   1.000
_cell.length_b   1.000
_cell.length_c   1.000
_cell.angle_alpha   90.00
_cell.angle_beta   90.00
_cell.angle_gamma   90.00
#
_symmetry.space_group_name_H-M   'P 1'
#
loop_
_entity.id
_entity.type
_entity.pdbx_description
1 polymer ?
#
loop_
_entity_poly.entity_id
_entity_poly.type
_entity_poly.pdbx_seq_one_letter_code
_entity_poly.pdbx_strand_id
1 'polypeptide(L)'
;PFQVPLLNTAVLLASGVSVTWAHHSLLEANWKNTNFSLIITILLGAYFTFLQAGEYFETSFTIADSCYGSTFFVATGFHGLHVLIGSTFLMVTLIRNMIYQFSANHHFGFEAAAWYWHFVDVVWLFLYISIYWWGS
;
A
#
# COMPACT_ATOMS: atom_id res chain seq x y z
N PRO A 1 -11.64 -15.88 4.23
CA PRO A 1 -10.47 -15.70 3.34
C PRO A 1 -10.73 -15.08 1.94
N PHE A 2 -11.79 -15.46 1.22
CA PHE A 2 -11.89 -15.21 -0.23
C PHE A 2 -12.66 -13.97 -0.69
N GLN A 3 -13.23 -13.19 0.23
CA GLN A 3 -14.00 -11.99 -0.09
C GLN A 3 -13.06 -10.75 -0.10
N VAL A 4 -13.33 -9.77 0.75
CA VAL A 4 -12.56 -8.51 0.85
C VAL A 4 -11.04 -8.72 1.05
N PRO A 5 -10.56 -9.69 1.87
CA PRO A 5 -9.13 -9.89 2.07
C PRO A 5 -8.35 -10.31 0.81
N LEU A 6 -8.98 -11.10 -0.07
CA LEU A 6 -8.36 -11.50 -1.34
C LEU A 6 -8.27 -10.30 -2.29
N LEU A 7 -9.31 -9.47 -2.33
CA LEU A 7 -9.32 -8.24 -3.10
C LEU A 7 -8.24 -7.27 -2.64
N ASN A 8 -8.09 -7.07 -1.32
CA ASN A 8 -7.01 -6.25 -0.74
C ASN A 8 -5.62 -6.73 -1.17
N THR A 9 -5.41 -8.05 -1.20
CA THR A 9 -4.16 -8.65 -1.67
C THR A 9 -3.90 -8.37 -3.15
N ALA A 10 -4.92 -8.51 -4.00
CA ALA A 10 -4.79 -8.20 -5.43
C ALA A 10 -4.51 -6.71 -5.67
N VAL A 11 -5.14 -5.82 -4.90
CA VAL A 11 -4.95 -4.36 -4.97
C VAL A 11 -3.51 -3.97 -4.63
N LEU A 12 -2.96 -4.48 -3.52
CA LEU A 12 -1.58 -4.17 -3.14
C LEU A 12 -0.56 -4.71 -4.14
N LEU A 13 -0.72 -5.96 -4.58
CA LEU A 13 0.17 -6.53 -5.62
C LEU A 13 0.12 -5.72 -6.93
N ALA A 14 -1.08 -5.29 -7.36
CA ALA A 14 -1.21 -4.41 -8.52
C ALA A 14 -0.52 -3.06 -8.30
N SER A 15 -0.59 -2.51 -7.09
CA SER A 15 0.09 -1.26 -6.73
C SER A 15 1.62 -1.38 -6.73
N GLY A 16 2.15 -2.55 -6.35
CA GLY A 16 3.57 -2.89 -6.46
C GLY A 16 4.06 -2.90 -7.92
N VAL A 17 3.24 -3.41 -8.83
CA VAL A 17 3.53 -3.35 -10.27
C VAL A 17 3.50 -1.92 -10.79
N SER A 18 2.49 -1.12 -10.42
CA SER A 18 2.39 0.27 -10.89
C SER A 18 3.49 1.18 -10.34
N VAL A 19 3.96 0.99 -9.10
CA VAL A 19 5.11 1.78 -8.57
C VAL A 19 6.42 1.41 -9.26
N THR A 20 6.60 0.13 -9.61
CA THR A 20 7.77 -0.33 -10.39
C THR A 20 7.71 0.23 -11.81
N TRP A 21 6.54 0.30 -12.42
CA TRP A 21 6.34 0.99 -13.69
C TRP A 21 6.66 2.49 -13.61
N ALA A 22 6.28 3.15 -12.51
CA ALA A 22 6.64 4.55 -12.26
C ALA A 22 8.16 4.73 -12.18
N HIS A 23 8.85 3.81 -11.52
CA HIS A 23 10.30 3.83 -11.38
C HIS A 23 11.00 3.70 -12.74
N HIS A 24 10.64 2.69 -13.54
CA HIS A 24 11.22 2.52 -14.87
C HIS A 24 10.93 3.72 -15.78
N SER A 25 9.72 4.26 -15.74
CA SER A 25 9.37 5.47 -16.51
C SER A 25 10.21 6.69 -16.08
N LEU A 26 10.54 6.80 -14.80
CA LEU A 26 11.36 7.88 -14.26
C LEU A 26 12.81 7.78 -14.75
N LEU A 27 13.37 6.56 -14.77
CA LEU A 27 14.72 6.28 -15.29
C LEU A 27 14.82 6.58 -16.80
N GLU A 28 13.75 6.33 -17.56
CA GLU A 28 13.64 6.67 -18.99
C GLU A 28 13.31 8.15 -19.25
N ALA A 29 13.23 8.98 -18.20
CA ALA A 29 12.81 10.38 -18.27
C ALA A 29 11.40 10.58 -18.89
N ASN A 30 10.53 9.57 -18.82
CA ASN A 30 9.15 9.63 -19.29
C ASN A 30 8.22 10.13 -18.18
N TRP A 31 8.27 11.43 -17.92
CA TRP A 31 7.56 12.10 -16.82
C TRP A 31 6.04 11.90 -16.83
N LYS A 32 5.42 11.82 -18.02
CA LYS A 32 3.98 11.59 -18.16
C LYS A 32 3.59 10.22 -17.62
N ASN A 33 4.31 9.18 -18.03
CA ASN A 33 4.06 7.82 -17.54
C ASN A 33 4.42 7.68 -16.05
N THR A 34 5.50 8.31 -15.57
CA THR A 34 5.84 8.33 -14.14
C THR A 34 4.69 8.89 -13.30
N ASN A 35 4.15 10.06 -13.69
CA ASN A 35 3.05 10.67 -12.95
C ASN A 35 1.78 9.82 -13.01
N PHE A 36 1.44 9.29 -14.19
CA PHE A 36 0.23 8.49 -14.38
C PHE A 36 0.27 7.19 -13.56
N SER A 37 1.36 6.44 -13.65
CA SER A 37 1.55 5.18 -12.91
C SER A 37 1.61 5.41 -11.40
N LEU A 38 2.24 6.48 -10.94
CA LEU A 38 2.29 6.80 -9.52
C LEU A 38 0.93 7.27 -8.96
N ILE A 39 0.12 7.99 -9.76
CA ILE A 39 -1.28 8.27 -9.40
C ILE A 39 -2.07 6.98 -9.24
N ILE A 40 -1.91 6.01 -10.14
CA ILE A 40 -2.55 4.69 -10.02
C ILE A 40 -2.15 4.01 -8.70
N THR A 41 -0.86 3.99 -8.36
CA THR A 41 -0.40 3.40 -7.09
C THR A 41 -1.08 4.05 -5.88
N ILE A 42 -1.13 5.38 -5.84
CA ILE A 42 -1.76 6.13 -4.73
C ILE A 42 -3.26 5.83 -4.64
N LEU A 43 -3.96 5.76 -5.78
CA LEU A 43 -5.39 5.41 -5.81
C LEU A 43 -5.64 3.98 -5.32
N LEU A 44 -4.79 3.02 -5.69
CA LEU A 44 -4.87 1.65 -5.20
C LEU A 44 -4.61 1.57 -3.69
N GLY A 45 -3.65 2.33 -3.16
CA GLY A 45 -3.40 2.42 -1.72
C GLY A 45 -4.57 3.05 -0.94
N ALA A 46 -5.18 4.10 -1.47
CA ALA A 46 -6.38 4.71 -0.91
C ALA A 46 -7.58 3.72 -0.96
N TYR A 47 -7.70 2.97 -2.05
CA TYR A 47 -8.74 1.96 -2.21
C TYR A 47 -8.58 0.81 -1.20
N PHE A 48 -7.36 0.32 -0.98
CA PHE A 48 -7.07 -0.65 0.08
C PHE A 48 -7.51 -0.12 1.46
N THR A 49 -7.16 1.13 1.77
CA THR A 49 -7.53 1.75 3.06
C THR A 49 -9.05 1.82 3.24
N PHE A 50 -9.78 2.17 2.17
CA PHE A 50 -11.23 2.19 2.18
C PHE A 50 -11.83 0.80 2.43
N LEU A 51 -11.32 -0.23 1.74
CA LEU A 51 -11.75 -1.61 1.92
C LEU A 51 -11.46 -2.12 3.34
N GLN A 52 -10.28 -1.82 3.89
CA GLN A 52 -9.89 -2.20 5.24
C GLN A 52 -10.78 -1.52 6.30
N ALA A 53 -11.12 -0.25 6.10
CA ALA A 53 -12.07 0.44 6.97
C ALA A 53 -13.46 -0.21 6.92
N GLY A 54 -13.94 -0.55 5.71
CA GLY A 54 -15.20 -1.29 5.52
C GLY A 54 -15.20 -2.62 6.26
N GLU A 55 -14.11 -3.38 6.17
CA GLU A 55 -13.96 -4.64 6.91
C GLU A 55 -14.10 -4.43 8.42
N TYR A 56 -13.46 -3.40 8.99
CA TYR A 56 -13.56 -3.11 10.43
C TYR A 56 -14.96 -2.72 10.89
N PHE A 57 -15.79 -2.13 10.01
CA PHE A 57 -17.18 -1.81 10.33
C PHE A 57 -18.11 -3.02 10.24
N GLU A 58 -17.80 -3.99 9.37
CA GLU A 58 -18.62 -5.17 9.14
C GLU A 58 -18.25 -6.37 10.02
N THR A 59 -17.04 -6.40 10.61
CA THR A 59 -16.60 -7.49 11.49
C THR A 59 -17.50 -7.64 12.72
N SER A 60 -17.87 -8.88 13.04
CA SER A 60 -18.74 -9.21 14.18
C SER A 60 -18.03 -9.21 15.54
N PHE A 61 -16.75 -8.89 15.59
CA PHE A 61 -15.90 -8.88 16.78
C PHE A 61 -15.11 -7.57 16.85
N THR A 62 -14.68 -7.21 18.04
CA THR A 62 -13.98 -5.97 18.37
C THR A 62 -12.59 -6.27 18.94
N ILE A 63 -11.78 -5.22 19.13
CA ILE A 63 -10.46 -5.34 19.75
C ILE A 63 -10.51 -5.91 21.18
N ALA A 64 -11.64 -5.74 21.88
CA ALA A 64 -11.84 -6.24 23.24
C ALA A 64 -12.25 -7.73 23.28
N ASP A 65 -12.57 -8.33 22.13
CA ASP A 65 -13.06 -9.71 22.07
C ASP A 65 -11.92 -10.71 22.02
N SER A 66 -11.51 -11.15 23.21
CA SER A 66 -10.50 -12.20 23.45
C SER A 66 -9.12 -11.88 22.86
N CYS A 67 -8.20 -12.85 22.96
CA CYS A 67 -6.89 -12.74 22.33
C CYS A 67 -6.97 -12.62 20.79
N TYR A 68 -7.98 -13.21 20.17
CA TYR A 68 -8.14 -13.16 18.71
C TYR A 68 -8.42 -11.72 18.23
N GLY A 69 -9.42 -11.03 18.81
CA GLY A 69 -9.74 -9.66 18.43
C GLY A 69 -8.56 -8.71 18.67
N SER A 70 -7.90 -8.83 19.83
CA SER A 70 -6.71 -8.01 20.13
C SER A 70 -5.57 -8.21 19.13
N THR A 71 -5.23 -9.48 18.80
CA THR A 71 -4.14 -9.77 17.85
C THR A 71 -4.49 -9.36 16.43
N PHE A 72 -5.73 -9.59 16.00
CA PHE A 72 -6.23 -9.15 14.70
C PHE A 72 -6.09 -7.64 14.53
N PHE A 73 -6.79 -6.84 15.34
CA PHE A 73 -6.87 -5.39 15.15
C PHE A 73 -5.54 -4.67 15.37
N VAL A 74 -4.68 -5.15 16.28
CA VAL A 74 -3.35 -4.53 16.47
C VAL A 74 -2.45 -4.81 15.26
N ALA A 75 -2.40 -6.06 14.77
CA ALA A 75 -1.53 -6.41 13.65
C ALA A 75 -1.98 -5.76 12.34
N THR A 76 -3.27 -5.89 11.99
CA THR A 76 -3.82 -5.30 10.76
C THR A 76 -3.95 -3.78 10.87
N GLY A 77 -4.24 -3.24 12.04
CA GLY A 77 -4.29 -1.79 12.29
C GLY A 77 -2.91 -1.12 12.19
N PHE A 78 -1.88 -1.73 12.76
CA PHE A 78 -0.50 -1.22 12.63
C PHE A 78 -0.03 -1.25 11.18
N HIS A 79 -0.34 -2.32 10.45
CA HIS A 79 -0.10 -2.37 9.01
C HIS A 79 -0.89 -1.29 8.26
N GLY A 80 -2.18 -1.10 8.54
CA GLY A 80 -3.00 -0.05 7.93
C GLY A 80 -2.43 1.36 8.16
N LEU A 81 -1.86 1.63 9.35
CA LEU A 81 -1.11 2.86 9.61
C LEU A 81 0.09 3.01 8.67
N HIS A 82 0.84 1.94 8.42
CA HIS A 82 1.98 1.96 7.49
C HIS A 82 1.53 2.18 6.04
N VAL A 83 0.37 1.63 5.63
CA VAL A 83 -0.22 1.92 4.31
C VAL A 83 -0.51 3.41 4.15
N LEU A 84 -1.05 4.07 5.19
CA LEU A 84 -1.30 5.52 5.18
C LEU A 84 0.01 6.33 5.09
N ILE A 85 1.02 5.96 5.88
CA ILE A 85 2.35 6.59 5.82
C ILE A 85 2.96 6.42 4.42
N GLY A 86 2.91 5.22 3.85
CA GLY A 86 3.41 4.95 2.51
C GLY A 86 2.66 5.75 1.45
N SER A 87 1.33 5.86 1.55
CA SER A 87 0.49 6.57 0.59
C SER A 87 0.78 8.07 0.60
N THR A 88 0.94 8.65 1.80
CA THR A 88 1.35 10.05 1.95
C THR A 88 2.77 10.28 1.45
N PHE A 89 3.70 9.35 1.68
CA PHE A 89 5.06 9.44 1.15
C PHE A 89 5.06 9.42 -0.38
N LEU A 90 4.32 8.50 -1.01
CA LEU A 90 4.12 8.47 -2.45
C LEU A 90 3.47 9.77 -2.97
N MET A 91 2.44 10.30 -2.29
CA MET A 91 1.83 11.58 -2.64
C MET A 91 2.85 12.73 -2.62
N VAL A 92 3.72 12.79 -1.62
CA VAL A 92 4.82 13.77 -1.58
C VAL A 92 5.77 13.58 -2.77
N THR A 93 6.12 12.34 -3.12
CA THR A 93 6.95 12.09 -4.32
C THR A 93 6.25 12.50 -5.61
N LEU A 94 4.94 12.32 -5.74
CA LEU A 94 4.16 12.80 -6.89
C LEU A 94 4.29 14.32 -7.05
N ILE A 95 4.01 15.04 -5.97
CA ILE A 95 4.05 16.50 -5.96
C ILE A 95 5.45 16.98 -6.34
N ARG A 96 6.50 16.38 -5.74
CA ARG A 96 7.91 16.69 -6.04
C ARG A 96 8.26 16.41 -7.51
N ASN A 97 7.74 15.33 -8.08
CA ASN A 97 7.93 15.02 -9.50
C ASN A 97 7.24 16.05 -10.41
N MET A 98 6.02 16.48 -10.06
CA MET A 98 5.25 17.49 -10.81
C MET A 98 5.88 18.88 -10.79
N ILE A 99 6.61 19.23 -9.73
CA ILE A 99 7.41 20.47 -9.64
C ILE A 99 8.86 20.30 -10.11
N TYR A 100 9.16 19.21 -10.84
CA TYR A 100 10.45 18.94 -11.49
C TYR A 100 11.67 18.86 -10.54
N GLN A 101 11.48 18.36 -9.32
CA GLN A 101 12.60 18.17 -8.36
C GLN A 101 13.41 16.88 -8.58
N PHE A 102 12.92 15.95 -9.39
CA PHE A 102 13.60 14.70 -9.69
C PHE A 102 14.25 14.75 -11.06
N SER A 103 15.38 14.05 -11.19
CA SER A 103 16.03 13.75 -12.47
C SER A 103 16.14 12.24 -12.65
N ALA A 104 16.34 11.79 -13.88
CA ALA A 104 16.50 10.37 -14.20
C ALA A 104 17.67 9.70 -13.44
N ASN A 105 18.63 10.48 -12.93
CA ASN A 105 19.79 9.96 -12.19
C ASN A 105 19.76 10.29 -10.70
N HIS A 106 18.91 11.22 -10.25
CA HIS A 106 18.87 11.68 -8.87
C HIS A 106 17.42 11.80 -8.38
N HIS A 107 16.94 10.71 -7.78
CA HIS A 107 15.57 10.58 -7.29
C HIS A 107 15.47 9.65 -6.07
N PHE A 108 16.45 9.68 -5.17
CA PHE A 108 16.46 8.85 -3.95
C PHE A 108 15.17 8.98 -3.10
N GLY A 109 14.55 10.16 -3.07
CA GLY A 109 13.27 10.35 -2.37
C GLY A 109 12.14 9.48 -2.94
N PHE A 110 12.14 9.24 -4.24
CA PHE A 110 11.24 8.28 -4.89
C PHE A 110 11.65 6.84 -4.56
N GLU A 111 12.93 6.49 -4.66
CA GLU A 111 13.43 5.14 -4.35
C GLU A 111 13.07 4.71 -2.93
N ALA A 112 13.28 5.60 -1.94
CA ALA A 112 12.93 5.35 -0.55
C ALA A 112 11.42 5.12 -0.36
N ALA A 113 10.57 5.87 -1.06
CA ALA A 113 9.13 5.67 -1.03
C ALA A 113 8.72 4.34 -1.67
N ALA A 114 9.36 3.96 -2.79
CA ALA A 114 9.12 2.68 -3.45
C ALA A 114 9.55 1.49 -2.58
N TRP A 115 10.71 1.57 -1.91
CA TRP A 115 11.15 0.55 -0.95
C TRP A 115 10.17 0.42 0.22
N TYR A 116 9.71 1.54 0.77
CA TYR A 116 8.73 1.53 1.84
C TYR A 116 7.39 0.93 1.38
N TRP A 117 6.97 1.22 0.15
CA TRP A 117 5.75 0.65 -0.42
C TRP A 117 5.83 -0.87 -0.58
N HIS A 118 6.94 -1.39 -1.11
CA HIS A 118 7.14 -2.84 -1.19
C HIS A 118 7.28 -3.52 0.18
N PHE A 119 7.83 -2.83 1.19
CA PHE A 119 7.80 -3.32 2.57
C PHE A 119 6.35 -3.52 3.05
N VAL A 120 5.48 -2.54 2.80
CA VAL A 120 4.06 -2.64 3.13
C VAL A 120 3.42 -3.85 2.42
N ASP A 121 3.64 -4.01 1.12
CA ASP A 121 3.10 -5.16 0.34
C ASP A 121 3.48 -6.51 0.97
N VAL A 122 4.77 -6.70 1.30
CA VAL A 122 5.27 -7.96 1.86
C VAL A 122 4.67 -8.24 3.23
N VAL A 123 4.58 -7.23 4.11
CA VAL A 123 3.95 -7.38 5.44
C VAL A 123 2.49 -7.80 5.29
N TRP A 124 1.75 -7.24 4.33
CA TRP A 124 0.36 -7.65 4.09
C TRP A 124 0.25 -9.13 3.70
N LEU A 125 1.12 -9.64 2.84
CA LEU A 125 1.10 -11.05 2.44
C LEU A 125 1.26 -11.98 3.65
N PHE A 126 2.15 -11.64 4.59
CA PHE A 126 2.30 -12.40 5.83
C PHE A 126 1.04 -12.34 6.71
N LEU A 127 0.41 -11.17 6.85
CA LEU A 127 -0.84 -11.02 7.61
C LEU A 127 -1.99 -11.80 6.96
N TYR A 128 -2.12 -11.73 5.64
CA TYR A 128 -3.14 -12.45 4.89
C TYR A 128 -3.01 -13.97 5.10
N ILE A 129 -1.82 -14.53 4.92
CA ILE A 129 -1.60 -15.98 5.07
C ILE A 129 -1.81 -16.40 6.54
N SER A 130 -1.28 -15.64 7.50
CA SER A 130 -1.26 -16.07 8.90
C SER A 130 -2.61 -15.87 9.60
N ILE A 131 -3.21 -14.70 9.46
CA ILE A 131 -4.43 -14.32 10.19
C ILE A 131 -5.68 -14.68 9.40
N TYR A 132 -5.73 -14.30 8.11
CA TYR A 132 -6.95 -14.42 7.30
C TYR A 132 -7.13 -15.79 6.64
N TRP A 133 -6.08 -16.61 6.56
CA TRP A 133 -6.14 -17.94 5.96
C TRP A 133 -5.85 -19.06 6.95
N TRP A 134 -4.70 -19.05 7.63
CA TRP A 134 -4.35 -20.12 8.57
C TRP A 134 -5.10 -20.00 9.90
N GLY A 135 -5.27 -18.78 10.42
CA GLY A 135 -5.93 -18.49 11.70
C GLY A 135 -7.46 -18.39 11.65
N SER A 136 -8.08 -18.61 10.49
CA SER A 136 -9.54 -18.50 10.25
C SER A 136 -10.21 -19.84 10.02
#